data_AF-A0AAU9NWH2-F1
#
_entry.id   AF-A0AAU9NWH2-F1
#
_cell.length_a   1.000
_cell.length_b   1.000
_cell.length_c   1.000
_cell.angle_alpha   90.00
_cell.angle_beta   90.00
_cell.angle_gamma   90.00
#
_symmetry.space_group_name_H-M   'P 1'
#
loop_
_entity.id
_entity.type
_entity.pdbx_description
1 polymer ?
#
loop_
_entity_poly.entity_id
_entity_poly.type
_entity_poly.pdbx_seq_one_letter_code
_entity_poly.pdbx_strand_id
1 'polypeptide(L)'
;MGIPPTDVIKKHEVSNGYSWTCNLTDDGNYQVHALRQVLEVNNSVDARKFWWIKEVPIKVTCFVWRAKLGRIPTTSALSTRGVVIKFAEVVNYGMF
;
A
#
# COMPACT_ATOMS: atom_id res chain seq x y z
N MET A 1 -2.15 -5.28 20.71
CA MET A 1 -2.23 -3.92 21.29
C MET A 1 -1.57 -3.01 20.26
N GLY A 2 -2.35 -2.40 19.38
CA GLY A 2 -1.82 -1.67 18.22
C GLY A 2 -1.37 -0.27 18.65
N ILE A 3 -0.15 0.11 18.26
CA ILE A 3 0.33 1.49 18.44
C ILE A 3 -0.64 2.40 17.67
N PRO A 4 -1.26 3.41 18.31
CA PRO A 4 -2.15 4.31 17.61
C PRO A 4 -1.36 5.05 16.50
N PRO A 5 -1.91 5.18 15.27
CA PRO A 5 -1.22 5.79 14.13
C PRO A 5 -0.66 7.20 14.39
N THR A 6 -1.19 7.87 15.40
CA THR A 6 -0.83 9.23 15.81
C THR A 6 0.54 9.36 16.47
N ASP A 7 1.17 8.25 16.89
CA ASP A 7 2.47 8.29 17.62
C ASP A 7 3.68 7.85 16.78
N VAL A 8 3.50 7.59 15.50
CA VAL A 8 4.55 7.02 14.64
C VAL A 8 5.61 8.05 14.26
N ILE A 9 5.19 9.28 13.98
CA ILE A 9 6.06 10.39 13.58
C ILE A 9 5.79 11.57 14.49
N LYS A 10 6.82 12.06 15.17
CA LYS A 10 6.78 13.21 16.07
C LYS A 10 7.51 14.39 15.44
N LYS A 11 6.86 15.55 15.43
CA LYS A 11 7.43 16.82 14.99
C LYS A 11 8.08 17.50 16.19
N HIS A 12 9.31 17.97 16.02
CA HIS A 12 10.03 18.79 16.99
C HIS A 12 10.35 20.15 16.37
N GLU A 13 10.20 21.21 17.15
CA GLU A 13 10.64 22.55 16.78
C GLU A 13 12.08 22.74 17.25
N VAL A 14 12.95 23.16 16.34
CA VAL A 14 14.36 23.43 16.59
C VAL A 14 14.66 24.86 16.18
N SER A 15 15.74 25.42 16.72
CA SER A 15 16.11 26.84 16.55
C SER A 15 16.15 27.33 15.08
N ASN A 16 16.32 26.41 14.11
CA ASN A 16 16.40 26.71 12.69
C ASN A 16 15.29 26.03 11.84
N GLY A 17 14.18 25.60 12.45
CA GLY A 17 13.04 25.01 11.73
C GLY A 17 12.38 23.85 12.46
N TYR A 18 12.14 22.75 11.74
CA TYR A 18 11.48 21.56 12.28
C TYR A 18 12.31 20.30 12.02
N SER A 19 12.41 19.44 13.03
CA SER A 19 12.92 18.07 12.88
C SER A 19 11.79 17.06 13.09
N TRP A 20 11.97 15.88 12.51
CA TRP A 20 10.99 14.80 12.58
C TRP A 20 11.68 13.57 13.13
N THR A 21 11.08 12.95 14.13
CA THR A 21 11.56 11.68 14.71
C THR A 21 10.49 10.62 14.53
N CYS A 22 10.92 9.39 14.28
CA CYS A 22 10.06 8.26 14.03
C CYS A 22 10.30 7.19 15.09
N ASN A 23 9.26 6.80 15.83
CA ASN A 23 9.38 5.78 16.88
C ASN A 23 9.32 4.34 16.34
N LEU A 24 9.49 4.14 15.02
CA LEU A 24 9.52 2.81 14.40
C LEU A 24 10.89 2.16 14.47
N THR A 25 11.94 2.95 14.69
CA THR A 25 13.33 2.49 14.77
C THR A 25 13.99 3.09 16.00
N ASP A 26 14.96 2.37 16.57
CA ASP A 26 15.69 2.84 17.76
C ASP A 26 16.51 4.11 17.47
N ASP A 27 16.91 4.30 16.23
CA ASP A 27 17.68 5.47 15.78
C ASP A 27 16.81 6.72 15.54
N GLY A 28 15.49 6.61 15.70
CA GLY A 28 14.55 7.71 15.47
C GLY A 28 14.36 8.08 13.99
N ASN A 29 14.98 7.33 13.07
CA ASN A 29 14.91 7.58 11.63
C ASN A 29 13.77 6.82 10.96
N TYR A 30 13.07 7.46 10.03
CA TYR A 30 12.03 6.79 9.27
C TYR A 30 12.64 5.76 8.31
N GLN A 31 12.27 4.49 8.48
CA GLN A 31 12.63 3.42 7.56
C GLN A 31 11.39 2.69 7.09
N VAL A 32 11.24 2.55 5.77
CA VAL A 32 10.11 1.86 5.14
C VAL A 32 10.03 0.40 5.58
N HIS A 33 11.17 -0.26 5.77
CA HIS A 33 11.23 -1.65 6.25
C HIS A 33 10.63 -1.80 7.66
N ALA A 34 10.97 -0.89 8.59
CA ALA A 34 10.45 -0.91 9.95
C ALA A 34 8.92 -0.69 9.98
N LEU A 35 8.41 0.27 9.20
CA LEU A 35 6.97 0.48 9.03
C LEU A 35 6.30 -0.80 8.50
N ARG A 36 6.88 -1.42 7.48
CA ARG A 36 6.36 -2.66 6.90
C ARG A 36 6.30 -3.77 7.94
N GLN A 37 7.36 -3.96 8.72
CA GLN A 37 7.41 -5.00 9.75
C GLN A 37 6.33 -4.81 10.81
N VAL A 38 6.10 -3.57 11.27
CA VAL A 38 5.00 -3.25 12.20
C VAL A 38 3.63 -3.52 11.57
N LEU A 39 3.45 -3.21 10.27
CA LEU A 39 2.20 -3.48 9.56
C LEU A 39 1.96 -4.99 9.39
N GLU A 40 2.98 -5.78 9.06
CA GLU A 40 2.86 -7.23 8.86
C GLU A 40 2.57 -7.96 10.19
N VAL A 41 3.22 -7.56 11.29
CA VAL A 41 2.97 -8.12 12.63
C VAL A 41 1.55 -7.81 13.12
N ASN A 42 1.06 -6.59 12.89
CA ASN A 42 -0.26 -6.17 13.35
C ASN A 42 -1.40 -6.58 12.40
N ASN A 43 -1.11 -6.76 11.12
CA ASN A 43 -2.08 -7.15 10.10
C ASN A 43 -1.72 -8.50 9.50
N SER A 44 -1.93 -9.57 10.25
CA SER A 44 -2.22 -10.86 9.62
C SER A 44 -3.47 -10.67 8.76
N VAL A 45 -3.28 -10.49 7.45
CA VAL A 45 -4.38 -10.28 6.51
C VAL A 45 -5.16 -11.59 6.43
N ASP A 46 -6.12 -11.79 7.32
CA ASP A 46 -7.08 -12.89 7.18
C ASP A 46 -7.98 -12.59 5.97
N ALA A 47 -8.21 -13.57 5.10
CA ALA A 47 -9.08 -13.42 3.94
C ALA A 47 -10.51 -13.01 4.34
N ARG A 48 -10.91 -13.26 5.59
CA ARG A 48 -12.21 -12.89 6.16
C ARG A 48 -12.25 -11.52 6.84
N LYS A 49 -11.10 -11.00 7.27
CA LYS A 49 -11.02 -9.76 8.06
C LYS A 49 -9.95 -8.85 7.47
N PHE A 50 -10.37 -8.11 6.44
CA PHE A 50 -9.54 -7.13 5.78
C PHE A 50 -9.68 -5.78 6.49
N TRP A 51 -8.65 -5.35 7.23
CA TRP A 51 -8.65 -4.04 7.88
C TRP A 51 -8.34 -2.94 6.87
N TRP A 52 -9.17 -1.89 6.84
CA TRP A 52 -8.88 -0.70 6.05
C TRP A 52 -7.78 0.10 6.73
N ILE A 53 -6.56 0.00 6.21
CA ILE A 53 -5.37 0.74 6.66
C ILE A 53 -5.42 2.13 6.02
N LYS A 54 -5.41 3.20 6.83
CA LYS A 54 -5.50 4.60 6.34
C LYS A 54 -4.17 5.07 5.70
N GLU A 55 -3.10 4.40 6.06
CA GLU A 55 -1.73 4.63 5.66
C GLU A 55 -1.45 4.14 4.23
N VAL A 56 -2.35 3.31 3.67
CA VAL A 56 -2.23 2.73 2.33
C VAL A 56 -3.33 3.28 1.43
N PRO A 57 -3.01 3.72 0.19
CA PRO A 57 -4.03 4.15 -0.75
C PRO A 57 -5.09 3.08 -1.00
N ILE A 58 -6.37 3.49 -1.03
CA ILE A 58 -7.52 2.60 -1.23
C ILE A 58 -7.36 1.62 -2.40
N LYS A 59 -6.71 2.05 -3.49
CA LYS A 59 -6.46 1.23 -4.68
C LYS A 59 -5.56 0.02 -4.39
N VAL A 60 -4.52 0.21 -3.59
CA VAL A 60 -3.59 -0.86 -3.19
C VAL A 60 -4.34 -1.86 -2.30
N THR A 61 -5.12 -1.35 -1.36
CA THR A 61 -5.95 -2.13 -0.46
C THR A 61 -6.96 -3.01 -1.21
N CYS A 62 -7.67 -2.44 -2.18
CA CYS A 62 -8.58 -3.17 -3.07
C CYS A 62 -7.86 -4.24 -3.90
N PHE A 63 -6.66 -3.96 -4.40
CA PHE A 63 -5.86 -4.94 -5.14
C PHE A 63 -5.50 -6.14 -4.28
N VAL A 64 -4.96 -5.91 -3.07
CA VAL A 64 -4.56 -6.99 -2.16
C VAL A 64 -5.76 -7.84 -1.74
N TRP A 65 -6.91 -7.21 -1.47
CA TRP A 65 -8.16 -7.93 -1.19
C TRP A 65 -8.60 -8.83 -2.36
N ARG A 66 -8.57 -8.32 -3.60
CA ARG A 66 -8.89 -9.11 -4.81
C ARG A 66 -7.88 -10.23 -5.03
N ALA A 67 -6.60 -9.99 -4.76
CA ALA A 67 -5.54 -11.00 -4.83
C ALA A 67 -5.79 -12.15 -3.86
N LYS A 68 -6.08 -11.84 -2.59
CA LYS A 68 -6.38 -12.86 -1.56
C LYS A 68 -7.60 -13.72 -1.87
N LEU A 69 -8.62 -13.13 -2.51
CA LEU A 69 -9.82 -13.87 -2.91
C LEU A 69 -9.64 -14.68 -4.22
N GLY A 70 -8.48 -14.63 -4.87
CA GLY A 70 -8.30 -15.23 -6.21
C GLY A 70 -9.16 -14.55 -7.28
N ARG A 71 -9.49 -13.26 -7.08
CA ARG A 71 -10.41 -12.47 -7.93
C ARG A 71 -9.69 -11.36 -8.70
N ILE A 72 -8.40 -11.54 -8.98
CA ILE A 72 -7.69 -10.65 -9.91
C ILE A 72 -8.28 -10.89 -11.31
N PRO A 73 -8.77 -9.86 -12.00
CA PRO A 73 -9.27 -10.01 -13.37
C PRO A 73 -8.09 -10.24 -14.31
N THR A 74 -7.72 -11.51 -14.49
CA THR A 74 -6.75 -11.92 -15.50
C THR A 74 -7.40 -11.92 -16.88
N THR A 75 -6.58 -11.92 -17.94
CA THR A 75 -7.06 -12.05 -19.32
C THR A 75 -7.92 -13.29 -19.51
N SER A 76 -7.49 -14.43 -18.94
CA SER A 76 -8.29 -15.66 -18.92
C SER A 76 -9.63 -15.49 -18.20
N ALA A 77 -9.64 -14.91 -17.00
CA ALA A 77 -10.86 -14.71 -16.22
C ALA A 77 -11.85 -13.74 -16.88
N LEU A 78 -11.34 -12.72 -17.58
CA LEU A 78 -12.15 -11.79 -18.36
C LEU A 78 -12.73 -12.47 -19.61
N SER A 79 -11.94 -13.26 -20.32
CA SER A 79 -12.38 -14.04 -21.49
C SER A 79 -13.49 -15.03 -21.12
N THR A 80 -13.35 -15.76 -20.00
CA THR A 80 -14.39 -16.69 -19.51
C THR A 80 -15.71 -15.98 -19.21
N ARG A 81 -15.68 -14.68 -18.88
CA ARG A 81 -16.86 -13.87 -18.61
C ARG A 81 -17.41 -13.16 -19.86
N GLY A 82 -16.86 -13.44 -21.03
CA GLY A 82 -17.26 -12.78 -22.29
C GLY A 82 -16.82 -11.31 -22.39
N VAL A 83 -15.85 -10.87 -21.58
CA VAL A 83 -15.31 -9.51 -21.68
C VAL A 83 -14.31 -9.47 -22.83
N VAL A 84 -14.61 -8.67 -23.85
CA VAL A 84 -13.72 -8.44 -25.00
C VAL A 84 -12.49 -7.66 -24.55
N ILE A 85 -11.32 -8.29 -24.59
CA ILE A 85 -10.05 -7.66 -24.26
C ILE A 85 -9.52 -6.99 -25.52
N LYS A 86 -9.53 -5.65 -25.53
CA LYS A 86 -8.87 -4.88 -26.57
C LYS A 86 -7.45 -4.59 -26.12
N PHE A 87 -6.46 -5.03 -26.90
CA PHE A 87 -5.11 -4.54 -26.73
C PHE A 87 -5.06 -3.13 -27.32
N ALA A 88 -4.51 -2.17 -26.57
CA ALA A 88 -4.23 -0.87 -27.14
C ALA A 88 -3.12 -1.06 -28.18
N GLU A 89 -3.43 -0.76 -29.44
CA GLU A 89 -2.40 -0.66 -30.48
C GLU A 89 -1.43 0.43 -30.04
N VAL A 90 -0.13 0.11 -30.04
CA VAL A 90 0.91 1.12 -29.83
C VAL A 90 0.81 2.07 -31.01
N VAL A 91 0.19 3.23 -30.78
CA VAL A 91 0.21 4.33 -31.74
C VAL A 91 1.67 4.78 -31.80
N ASN A 92 2.38 4.32 -32.83
CA ASN A 92 3.71 4.80 -33.18
C ASN A 92 3.52 6.27 -33.58
N TYR A 93 3.71 7.18 -32.63
CA TYR A 93 3.95 8.57 -32.96
C TYR A 93 5.29 8.61 -33.65
N GLY A 94 5.24 8.66 -34.99
CA GLY A 94 6.41 8.81 -35.84
C GLY A 94 7.30 9.93 -35.30
N MET A 95 8.57 9.57 -35.16
CA MET A 95 9.70 10.45 -34.88
C MET A 95 9.61 11.70 -35.77
N PHE A 96 9.44 12.86 -35.14
CA PHE A 96 9.82 14.17 -35.68
C PHE A 96 10.85 14.77 -34.72
#